data_AF-A0AAV3QJZ5-F1
#
_entry.id   AF-A0AAV3QJZ5-F1
#
_cell.length_a   1.000
_cell.length_b   1.000
_cell.length_c   1.000
_cell.angle_alpha   90.00
_cell.angle_beta   90.00
_cell.angle_gamma   90.00
#
_symmetry.space_group_name_H-M   'P 1'
#
loop_
_entity.id
_entity.type
_entity.pdbx_description
1 polymer ?
#
loop_
_entity_poly.entity_id
_entity_poly.type
_entity_poly.pdbx_seq_one_letter_code
_entity_poly.pdbx_strand_id
1 'polypeptide(L)'
;MEDKNLLPKPHPMRGPSGNRDKNHYCAYHREHRHDTNECRTLKAEIEKLIKWGYLKEFVNKRGQEMNTRGRGYSPPREPNNDRQRRDRKSPPPPVTGRINTISGGSA
;
A
#
# COMPACT_ATOMS: atom_id res chain seq x y z
N MET A 1 -26.96 -6.70 -22.35
CA MET A 1 -25.64 -6.45 -21.73
C MET A 1 -24.86 -5.71 -22.79
N GLU A 2 -24.71 -4.40 -22.65
CA GLU A 2 -24.06 -3.60 -23.70
C GLU A 2 -22.58 -3.98 -23.75
N ASP A 3 -22.14 -4.57 -24.87
CA ASP A 3 -20.74 -4.73 -25.22
C ASP A 3 -20.16 -3.36 -25.60
N LYS A 4 -19.99 -2.53 -24.57
CA LYS A 4 -19.20 -1.30 -24.64
C LYS A 4 -17.80 -1.76 -25.05
N ASN A 5 -17.44 -1.61 -26.32
CA ASN A 5 -16.08 -1.85 -26.80
C ASN A 5 -15.17 -0.76 -26.19
N LEU A 6 -14.83 -0.94 -24.91
CA LEU A 6 -14.00 -0.01 -24.12
C LEU A 6 -12.56 0.01 -24.62
N LEU A 7 -12.13 -1.04 -25.31
CA LEU A 7 -10.82 -1.13 -25.92
C LEU A 7 -10.89 -0.65 -27.38
N PRO A 8 -10.03 0.30 -27.78
CA PRO A 8 -9.94 0.72 -29.17
C PRO A 8 -9.45 -0.44 -30.04
N LYS A 9 -9.75 -0.36 -31.34
CA LYS A 9 -9.24 -1.34 -32.30
C LYS A 9 -7.71 -1.27 -32.29
N PRO A 10 -7.01 -2.40 -32.09
CA PRO A 10 -5.56 -2.44 -32.11
C PRO A 10 -5.02 -1.99 -33.46
N HIS A 11 -3.92 -1.25 -33.43
CA HIS A 11 -3.11 -1.09 -34.63
C HIS A 11 -2.44 -2.44 -35.00
N PRO A 12 -2.30 -2.75 -36.30
CA PRO A 12 -1.57 -3.94 -36.74
C PRO A 12 -0.14 -3.92 -36.21
N MET A 13 0.39 -5.09 -35.85
CA MET A 13 1.75 -5.14 -35.31
C MET A 13 2.78 -4.90 -36.42
N ARG A 14 3.78 -4.08 -36.11
CA ARG A 14 4.86 -3.75 -37.06
C ARG A 14 5.71 -4.99 -37.40
N GLY A 15 6.10 -5.09 -38.67
CA GLY A 15 7.09 -6.05 -39.16
C GLY A 15 6.50 -7.27 -39.89
N PRO A 16 7.35 -8.04 -40.60
CA PRO A 16 6.92 -9.14 -41.45
C PRO A 16 6.30 -10.28 -40.63
N SER A 17 5.27 -10.91 -41.20
CA SER A 17 4.53 -11.98 -40.54
C SER A 17 5.10 -13.39 -40.78
N GLY A 18 6.07 -13.52 -41.68
CA GLY A 18 6.56 -14.82 -42.17
C GLY A 18 7.24 -15.70 -41.13
N ASN A 19 7.89 -15.13 -40.12
CA ASN A 19 8.64 -15.86 -39.09
C ASN A 19 8.06 -15.68 -37.68
N ARG A 20 6.75 -15.48 -37.58
CA ARG A 20 6.11 -15.32 -36.28
C ARG A 20 5.94 -16.69 -35.61
N ASP A 21 6.46 -16.82 -34.40
CA ASP A 21 6.33 -18.04 -33.61
C ASP A 21 4.85 -18.34 -33.35
N LYS A 22 4.37 -19.47 -33.88
CA LYS A 22 2.96 -19.89 -33.73
C LYS A 22 2.59 -20.22 -32.28
N ASN A 23 3.59 -20.41 -31.42
CA ASN A 23 3.43 -20.74 -30.02
C ASN A 23 2.93 -19.56 -29.16
N HIS A 24 3.08 -18.33 -29.64
CA HIS A 24 2.68 -17.13 -28.90
C HIS A 24 1.59 -16.38 -29.66
N TYR A 25 0.43 -16.23 -29.04
CA TYR A 25 -0.74 -15.59 -29.65
C TYR A 25 -1.31 -14.47 -28.78
N CYS A 26 -1.45 -13.29 -29.40
CA CYS A 26 -2.06 -12.14 -28.75
C CYS A 26 -3.51 -12.00 -29.22
N ALA A 27 -4.47 -12.31 -28.34
CA ALA A 27 -5.89 -12.21 -28.63
C ALA A 27 -6.35 -10.77 -28.88
N TYR A 28 -5.64 -9.79 -28.30
CA TYR A 28 -5.91 -8.38 -28.54
C TYR A 28 -5.62 -8.02 -30.01
N HIS A 29 -4.41 -8.31 -30.51
CA HIS A 29 -4.05 -8.04 -31.91
C HIS A 29 -4.57 -9.07 -32.91
N ARG A 30 -5.01 -10.25 -32.44
CA ARG A 30 -5.36 -11.42 -33.27
C ARG A 30 -4.21 -11.87 -34.17
N GLU A 31 -3.00 -11.80 -33.61
CA GLU A 31 -1.74 -11.98 -34.33
C GLU A 31 -0.79 -12.86 -33.50
N HIS A 32 -0.04 -13.74 -34.16
CA HIS A 32 1.04 -14.50 -33.51
C HIS A 32 2.28 -13.63 -33.39
N ARG A 33 2.82 -13.42 -32.19
CA ARG A 33 4.10 -12.71 -31.94
C ARG A 33 4.50 -12.81 -30.47
N HIS A 34 3.54 -12.54 -29.60
CA HIS A 34 3.68 -12.56 -28.15
C HIS A 34 2.36 -13.01 -27.54
N ASP A 35 2.39 -13.39 -26.26
CA ASP A 35 1.17 -13.73 -25.54
C ASP A 35 0.41 -12.47 -25.12
N THR A 36 -0.92 -12.61 -25.01
CA THR A 36 -1.80 -11.53 -24.55
C THR A 36 -1.33 -10.89 -23.22
N ASN A 37 -0.74 -11.69 -22.33
CA ASN A 37 -0.20 -11.22 -21.04
C ASN A 37 1.06 -10.33 -21.18
N GLU A 38 1.79 -10.42 -22.29
CA GLU A 38 2.98 -9.62 -22.59
C GLU A 38 2.67 -8.40 -23.47
N CYS A 39 1.42 -8.27 -23.93
CA CYS A 39 0.98 -7.18 -24.78
C CYS A 39 1.04 -5.84 -24.05
N ARG A 40 2.06 -5.04 -24.38
CA ARG A 40 2.27 -3.70 -23.79
C ARG A 40 1.15 -2.73 -24.17
N THR A 41 0.64 -2.81 -25.39
CA THR A 41 -0.46 -1.97 -25.89
C THR A 41 -1.71 -2.19 -25.04
N LEU A 42 -2.12 -3.46 -24.90
CA LEU A 42 -3.27 -3.85 -24.10
C LEU A 42 -3.13 -3.40 -22.63
N LYS A 43 -1.94 -3.59 -22.03
CA LYS A 43 -1.68 -3.12 -20.66
C LYS A 43 -1.90 -1.62 -20.52
N ALA A 44 -1.35 -0.83 -21.44
CA ALA A 44 -1.50 0.63 -21.42
C ALA A 44 -2.96 1.08 -21.62
N GLU A 45 -3.74 0.37 -22.44
CA GLU A 45 -5.17 0.65 -22.60
C GLU A 45 -5.98 0.32 -21.35
N ILE A 46 -5.71 -0.82 -20.71
CA ILE A 46 -6.32 -1.18 -19.43
C ILE A 46 -5.97 -0.13 -18.35
N GLU A 47 -4.71 0.31 -18.27
CA GLU A 47 -4.29 1.37 -17.35
C GLU A 47 -5.04 2.69 -17.59
N LYS A 48 -5.22 3.10 -18.85
CA LYS A 48 -6.03 4.29 -19.18
C LYS A 48 -7.48 4.13 -18.75
N LEU A 49 -8.09 2.97 -18.99
CA LEU A 49 -9.46 2.69 -18.58
C LEU A 49 -9.63 2.68 -17.06
N ILE A 50 -8.63 2.20 -16.31
CA ILE A 50 -8.60 2.29 -14.84
C ILE A 50 -8.51 3.75 -14.41
N LYS A 51 -7.60 4.53 -15.02
CA LYS A 51 -7.40 5.95 -14.71
C LYS A 51 -8.67 6.78 -14.96
N TRP A 52 -9.40 6.47 -16.02
CA TRP A 52 -10.69 7.10 -16.32
C TRP A 52 -11.87 6.56 -15.49
N GLY A 53 -11.63 5.55 -14.65
CA GLY A 53 -12.64 5.00 -13.74
C GLY A 53 -13.59 3.98 -14.38
N TYR A 54 -13.41 3.63 -15.66
CA TYR A 54 -14.27 2.66 -16.36
C TYR A 54 -14.15 1.24 -15.80
N LEU A 55 -13.00 0.88 -15.21
CA LEU A 55 -12.74 -0.46 -14.66
C LEU A 55 -12.76 -0.50 -13.12
N LYS A 56 -13.33 0.52 -12.46
CA LYS A 56 -13.33 0.64 -10.99
C LYS A 56 -13.90 -0.59 -10.28
N GLU A 57 -14.95 -1.20 -10.84
CA GLU A 57 -15.60 -2.40 -10.28
C GLU A 57 -14.72 -3.66 -10.35
N PHE A 58 -13.77 -3.71 -11.28
CA PHE A 58 -12.84 -4.83 -11.46
C PHE A 58 -11.58 -4.69 -10.60
N VAL A 59 -11.20 -3.46 -10.24
CA VAL A 59 -10.02 -3.17 -9.41
C VAL A 59 -10.32 -3.37 -7.92
N ASN A 60 -11.53 -3.01 -7.46
CA ASN A 60 -11.88 -3.05 -6.03
C ASN A 60 -11.96 -4.46 -5.42
N LYS A 61 -12.21 -5.50 -6.22
CA LYS A 61 -12.36 -6.88 -5.70
C LYS A 61 -11.07 -7.47 -5.11
N ARG A 62 -9.89 -6.94 -5.47
CA ARG A 62 -8.59 -7.39 -4.93
C ARG A 62 -8.07 -6.53 -3.76
N GLY A 63 -8.63 -5.34 -3.54
CA GLY A 63 -8.19 -4.41 -2.48
C GLY A 63 -8.95 -4.53 -1.16
N GLN A 64 -10.13 -5.16 -1.15
CA GLN A 64 -10.95 -5.28 0.06
C GLN A 64 -10.43 -6.33 1.06
N GLU A 65 -9.62 -7.29 0.63
CA GLU A 65 -8.97 -8.23 1.55
C GLU A 65 -7.81 -7.59 2.33
N MET A 66 -7.15 -6.57 1.76
CA MET A 66 -5.92 -6.01 2.33
C MET A 66 -6.11 -4.63 2.97
N ASN A 67 -7.16 -3.87 2.64
CA ASN A 67 -7.37 -2.52 3.20
C ASN A 67 -8.07 -2.50 4.57
N THR A 68 -8.73 -3.58 5.00
CA THR A 68 -9.39 -3.63 6.32
C THR A 68 -8.44 -3.89 7.49
N ARG A 69 -7.16 -4.18 7.23
CA ARG A 69 -6.16 -4.46 8.29
C ARG A 69 -5.14 -3.33 8.51
N GLY A 70 -5.20 -2.23 7.76
CA GLY A 70 -4.13 -1.23 7.71
C GLY A 70 -4.48 0.20 8.13
N ARG A 71 -5.75 0.51 8.45
CA ARG A 71 -6.11 1.84 8.96
C ARG A 71 -6.30 1.73 10.47
N GLY A 72 -5.20 1.89 11.19
CA GLY A 72 -5.16 1.91 12.64
C GLY A 72 -6.23 2.85 13.20
N TYR A 73 -7.28 2.27 13.74
CA TYR A 73 -8.18 2.94 14.65
C TYR A 73 -7.41 3.10 15.96
N SER A 74 -6.72 4.24 16.14
CA SER A 74 -6.34 4.67 17.47
C SER A 74 -7.64 5.06 18.20
N PRO A 75 -8.01 4.40 19.31
CA PRO A 75 -9.11 4.89 20.11
C PRO A 75 -8.79 6.31 20.58
N PRO A 76 -9.78 7.22 20.70
CA PRO A 76 -9.55 8.52 21.32
C PRO A 76 -8.97 8.29 22.71
N ARG A 77 -7.80 8.89 22.99
CA ARG A 77 -7.25 8.92 24.35
C ARG A 77 -8.21 9.72 25.22
N GLU A 78 -8.85 9.05 26.17
CA GLU A 78 -9.64 9.65 27.24
C GLU A 78 -8.85 10.76 27.95
N PRO A 79 -9.44 11.93 28.24
CA PRO A 79 -8.77 13.00 28.96
C PRO A 79 -8.55 12.62 30.44
N ASN A 80 -7.28 12.66 30.86
CA ASN A 80 -6.82 12.44 32.23
C ASN A 80 -7.58 13.29 33.25
N ASN A 81 -8.20 12.63 34.24
CA ASN A 81 -8.74 13.27 35.44
C ASN A 81 -7.86 12.93 36.66
N ASP A 82 -6.59 13.34 36.61
CA ASP A 82 -5.58 13.21 37.68
C ASP A 82 -5.77 14.22 38.84
N ARG A 83 -7.03 14.50 39.23
CA ARG A 83 -7.31 15.42 40.35
C ARG A 83 -7.63 14.76 41.68
N GLN A 84 -7.60 13.44 41.78
CA GLN A 84 -7.85 12.75 43.04
C GLN A 84 -6.97 11.52 43.14
N ARG A 85 -5.80 11.64 43.78
CA ARG A 85 -5.15 10.64 44.68
C ARG A 85 -3.80 11.19 45.19
N ARG A 86 -3.79 12.43 45.70
CA ARG A 86 -2.66 12.97 46.49
C ARG A 86 -2.59 12.43 47.93
N ASP A 87 -3.23 11.32 48.23
CA ASP A 87 -3.24 10.73 49.56
C ASP A 87 -3.35 9.22 49.45
N ARG A 88 -2.19 8.54 49.39
CA ARG A 88 -1.88 7.27 50.09
C ARG A 88 -0.54 6.68 49.64
N LYS A 89 0.49 7.00 50.43
CA LYS A 89 1.55 6.12 50.94
C LYS A 89 2.29 5.24 49.91
N SER A 90 3.44 5.70 49.44
CA SER A 90 4.55 4.85 49.01
C SER A 90 5.73 5.05 50.00
N PRO A 91 6.42 3.98 50.47
CA PRO A 91 7.52 4.11 51.41
C PRO A 91 8.76 4.73 50.72
N PRO A 92 9.62 5.47 51.45
CA PRO A 92 10.85 5.99 50.87
C PRO A 92 11.85 4.86 50.57
N PRO A 93 12.67 4.97 49.51
CA PRO A 93 13.74 4.02 49.24
C PRO A 93 14.85 4.12 50.30
N PRO A 94 15.56 3.01 50.62
CA PRO A 94 16.66 3.03 51.57
C PRO A 94 17.86 3.78 50.98
N VAL A 95 18.21 4.93 51.57
CA VAL A 95 19.44 5.65 51.21
C VAL A 95 20.63 4.96 51.89
N THR A 96 21.33 4.13 51.12
CA THR A 96 22.64 3.61 51.50
C THR A 96 23.64 4.76 51.41
N GLY A 97 24.24 5.08 52.55
CA GLY A 97 25.11 6.22 52.72
C GLY A 97 26.38 6.15 51.87
N ARG A 98 26.66 7.24 51.16
CA ARG A 98 28.04 7.66 50.85
C ARG A 98 28.14 9.14 51.16
N ILE A 99 28.81 9.44 52.27
CA ILE A 99 29.19 10.78 52.69
C ILE A 99 30.53 11.08 52.00
N ASN A 100 30.54 12.03 51.09
CA ASN A 100 31.79 12.60 50.58
C ASN A 100 31.96 13.98 51.25
N THR A 101 32.58 13.98 52.42
CA THR A 101 33.04 15.18 53.11
C THR A 101 34.11 15.87 52.26
N ILE A 102 33.92 17.16 51.96
CA ILE A 102 35.02 18.02 51.49
C ILE A 102 35.04 19.23 52.43
N SER A 103 35.95 19.18 53.40
CA SER A 103 36.18 20.25 54.36
C SER A 103 37.19 21.25 53.82
N GLY A 104 36.76 22.51 53.69
CA GLY A 104 37.54 23.71 54.03
C GLY A 104 38.65 24.14 53.06
N GLY A 105 38.45 25.31 52.45
CA GLY A 105 39.54 26.11 51.88
C GLY A 105 40.34 26.86 52.95
N SER A 106 41.54 27.29 52.57
CA SER A 106 42.30 28.42 53.13
C SER A 106 43.37 28.83 52.11
N ALA A 107 43.70 30.13 52.13
CA ALA A 107 44.50 30.89 51.15
C ALA A 107 45.97 30.47 51.03
#